data_AF-A0A3N5GB40-F1
#
_entry.id   AF-A0A3N5GB40-F1
#
_cell.length_a   1.000
_cell.length_b   1.000
_cell.length_c   1.000
_cell.angle_alpha   90.00
_cell.angle_beta   90.00
_cell.angle_gamma   90.00
#
_symmetry.space_group_name_H-M   'P 1'
#
loop_
_entity.id
_entity.type
_entity.pdbx_description
1 polymer ?
#
loop_
_entity_poly.entity_id
_entity_poly.type
_entity_poly.pdbx_seq_one_letter_code
_entity_poly.pdbx_strand_id
1 'polypeptide(L)'
;REQVVLFQIVVPSREAVPEYQALKARLEQLVGEINGQFSTAGWVPVQYHYKSLTRRDLVSLYRMARVGFVTSIKDGMNLVAKELCAAQVDGCGVLILSEFAGAAAQLQDGALLVNPHDIEGMADALKIAVEMSDEERRRRMERMRALLREQDIFWWVDYYLQAALGEVPDDFRTPREYFPPVEIYENL
;
A
#
# COMPACT_ATOMS: atom_id res chain seq x y z
N ARG A 1 -12.35 -2.26 -20.72
CA ARG A 1 -10.97 -1.85 -21.10
C ARG A 1 -10.91 -0.32 -21.06
N GLU A 2 -9.72 0.29 -20.94
CA GLU A 2 -9.56 1.77 -20.87
C GLU A 2 -10.13 2.47 -19.62
N GLN A 3 -10.41 1.72 -18.56
CA GLN A 3 -11.05 2.25 -17.34
C GLN A 3 -10.09 2.45 -16.17
N VAL A 4 -8.89 1.88 -16.23
CA VAL A 4 -7.94 1.85 -15.12
C VAL A 4 -6.55 2.21 -15.64
N VAL A 5 -5.80 2.98 -14.86
CA VAL A 5 -4.39 3.28 -15.13
C VAL A 5 -3.63 3.02 -13.83
N LEU A 6 -2.54 2.25 -13.93
CA LEU A 6 -1.56 2.11 -12.85
C LEU A 6 -0.58 3.29 -12.93
N PHE A 7 -0.54 4.09 -11.86
CA PHE A 7 0.40 5.20 -11.74
C PHE A 7 1.55 4.79 -10.80
N GLN A 8 2.68 4.41 -11.37
CA GLN A 8 3.85 3.93 -10.62
C GLN A 8 4.92 5.03 -10.55
N ILE A 9 5.12 5.57 -9.36
CA ILE A 9 6.22 6.51 -9.09
C ILE A 9 7.36 5.74 -8.47
N VAL A 10 8.55 5.89 -9.04
CA VAL A 10 9.79 5.32 -8.52
C VAL A 10 10.74 6.46 -8.22
N VAL A 11 11.04 6.64 -6.93
CA VAL A 11 11.98 7.66 -6.48
C VAL A 11 13.40 7.13 -6.68
N PRO A 12 14.29 7.89 -7.36
CA PRO A 12 15.69 7.50 -7.50
C PRO A 12 16.35 7.28 -6.13
N SER A 13 16.94 6.10 -5.95
CA SER A 13 17.58 5.70 -4.69
C SER A 13 18.70 4.72 -4.99
N ARG A 14 19.83 4.87 -4.27
CA ARG A 14 21.00 3.97 -4.35
C ARG A 14 21.44 3.67 -5.78
N GLU A 15 21.46 4.69 -6.64
CA GLU A 15 21.71 4.55 -8.09
C GLU A 15 23.08 3.97 -8.43
N ALA A 16 24.06 4.09 -7.54
CA ALA A 16 25.40 3.51 -7.72
C ALA A 16 25.44 1.98 -7.48
N VAL A 17 24.37 1.39 -6.96
CA VAL A 17 24.30 -0.05 -6.63
C VAL A 17 23.82 -0.83 -7.86
N PRO A 18 24.62 -1.76 -8.42
CA PRO A 18 24.28 -2.49 -9.65
C PRO A 18 22.94 -3.21 -9.61
N GLU A 19 22.57 -3.77 -8.46
CA GLU A 19 21.30 -4.48 -8.26
C GLU A 19 20.09 -3.56 -8.43
N TYR A 20 20.21 -2.29 -8.01
CA TYR A 20 19.14 -1.29 -8.20
C TYR A 20 19.02 -0.87 -9.67
N GLN A 21 20.14 -0.78 -10.39
CA GLN A 21 20.14 -0.51 -11.83
C GLN A 21 19.51 -1.67 -12.61
N ALA A 22 19.86 -2.91 -12.27
CA ALA A 22 19.27 -4.11 -12.89
C ALA A 22 17.76 -4.19 -12.62
N LEU A 23 17.32 -3.92 -11.39
CA LEU A 23 15.91 -3.89 -11.04
C LEU A 23 15.16 -2.80 -11.83
N LYS A 24 15.74 -1.59 -11.94
CA LYS A 24 15.16 -0.51 -12.75
C LYS A 24 14.99 -0.92 -14.21
N ALA A 25 16.02 -1.49 -14.83
CA ALA A 25 15.98 -1.93 -16.22
C ALA A 25 14.89 -2.99 -16.43
N ARG A 26 14.77 -3.96 -15.51
CA ARG A 26 13.72 -4.98 -15.54
C ARG A 26 12.32 -4.38 -15.42
N LEU A 27 12.13 -3.39 -14.55
CA LEU A 27 10.85 -2.69 -14.42
C LEU A 27 10.49 -1.92 -15.70
N GLU A 28 11.44 -1.19 -16.29
CA GLU A 28 11.21 -0.45 -17.54
C GLU A 28 10.86 -1.38 -18.71
N GLN A 29 11.50 -2.54 -18.78
CA GLN A 29 11.16 -3.57 -19.76
C GLN A 29 9.73 -4.10 -19.56
N LEU A 30 9.36 -4.47 -18.33
CA LEU A 30 8.02 -4.98 -18.02
C LEU A 30 6.93 -3.93 -18.33
N VAL A 31 7.18 -2.67 -17.98
CA VAL A 31 6.28 -1.56 -18.33
C VAL A 31 6.12 -1.45 -19.85
N GLY A 32 7.23 -1.56 -20.59
CA GLY A 32 7.23 -1.54 -22.05
C GLY A 32 6.44 -2.70 -22.66
N GLU A 33 6.63 -3.92 -22.16
CA GLU A 33 5.92 -5.12 -22.60
C GLU A 33 4.41 -5.00 -22.34
N ILE A 34 4.00 -4.63 -21.11
CA ILE A 34 2.59 -4.45 -20.74
C ILE A 34 1.96 -3.35 -21.59
N ASN A 35 2.59 -2.18 -21.68
CA ASN A 35 2.04 -1.08 -22.47
C ASN A 35 2.01 -1.43 -23.97
N GLY A 36 3.01 -2.14 -24.51
CA GLY A 36 3.02 -2.59 -25.90
C GLY A 36 1.88 -3.56 -26.22
N GLN A 37 1.50 -4.42 -25.27
CA GLN A 37 0.41 -5.38 -25.43
C GLN A 37 -0.99 -4.75 -25.27
N PHE A 38 -1.14 -3.80 -24.35
CA PHE A 38 -2.48 -3.36 -23.90
C PHE A 38 -2.84 -1.92 -24.26
N SER A 39 -1.90 -1.06 -24.66
CA SER A 39 -2.20 0.35 -24.98
C SER A 39 -3.08 0.48 -26.21
N THR A 40 -3.88 1.54 -26.23
CA THR A 40 -4.65 2.00 -27.38
C THR A 40 -4.27 3.45 -27.72
N ALA A 41 -4.81 4.01 -28.79
CA ALA A 41 -4.44 5.35 -29.27
C ALA A 41 -4.65 6.49 -28.24
N GLY A 42 -5.48 6.28 -27.21
CA GLY A 42 -5.77 7.27 -26.17
C GLY A 42 -5.52 6.80 -24.73
N TRP A 43 -5.01 5.58 -24.54
CA TRP A 43 -4.88 4.98 -23.21
C TRP A 43 -3.58 4.18 -23.08
N VAL A 44 -2.82 4.52 -22.04
CA VAL A 44 -1.61 3.81 -21.62
C VAL A 44 -1.87 3.23 -20.23
N PRO A 45 -1.92 1.90 -20.06
CA PRO A 45 -2.34 1.28 -18.81
C PRO A 45 -1.36 1.47 -17.66
N VAL A 46 -0.05 1.57 -17.93
CA VAL A 46 0.97 1.77 -16.89
C VAL A 46 1.73 3.07 -17.14
N GLN A 47 1.49 4.06 -16.28
CA GLN A 47 2.23 5.32 -16.25
C GLN A 47 3.37 5.21 -15.24
N TYR A 48 4.58 4.94 -15.75
CA TYR A 48 5.80 4.83 -14.98
C TYR A 48 6.55 6.17 -14.93
N HIS A 49 6.88 6.62 -13.72
CA HIS A 49 7.59 7.88 -13.50
C HIS A 49 8.81 7.67 -12.58
N TYR A 50 10.00 7.74 -13.17
CA TYR A 50 11.26 7.71 -12.43
C TYR A 50 11.67 9.14 -11.99
N LYS A 51 11.06 9.63 -10.91
CA LYS A 51 11.33 10.97 -10.36
C LYS A 51 10.83 11.10 -8.93
N SER A 52 11.43 12.03 -8.19
CA SER A 52 10.86 12.50 -6.93
C SER A 52 9.67 13.41 -7.17
N LEU A 53 8.68 13.36 -6.28
CA LEU A 53 7.55 14.29 -6.25
C LEU A 53 7.64 15.17 -5.00
N THR A 54 7.06 16.36 -5.08
CA THR A 54 6.84 17.15 -3.87
C THR A 54 5.80 16.46 -3.00
N ARG A 55 5.85 16.69 -1.68
CA ARG A 55 4.84 16.17 -0.76
C ARG A 55 3.42 16.57 -1.17
N ARG A 56 3.24 17.78 -1.70
CA ARG A 56 1.93 18.28 -2.17
C ARG A 56 1.42 17.46 -3.35
N ASP A 57 2.28 17.17 -4.33
CA ASP A 57 1.90 16.39 -5.51
C ASP A 57 1.58 14.94 -5.11
N LEU A 58 2.39 14.37 -4.22
CA LEU A 58 2.19 13.01 -3.72
C LEU A 58 0.84 12.86 -2.98
N VAL A 59 0.53 13.79 -2.07
CA VAL A 59 -0.77 13.80 -1.35
C VAL A 59 -1.94 14.03 -2.32
N SER A 60 -1.75 14.84 -3.36
CA SER A 60 -2.77 15.06 -4.39
C SER A 60 -3.06 13.76 -5.15
N LEU A 61 -2.02 13.01 -5.52
CA LEU A 61 -2.16 11.70 -6.14
C LEU A 61 -2.82 10.70 -5.22
N TYR A 62 -2.42 10.64 -3.96
CA TYR A 62 -3.06 9.78 -2.97
C TYR A 62 -4.56 10.07 -2.84
N ARG A 63 -4.96 11.33 -2.87
CA ARG A 63 -6.37 11.74 -2.81
C ARG A 63 -7.15 11.41 -4.09
N MET A 64 -6.49 11.40 -5.25
CA MET A 64 -7.11 11.04 -6.52
C MET A 64 -7.19 9.53 -6.75
N ALA A 65 -6.30 8.75 -6.12
CA ALA A 65 -6.23 7.30 -6.29
C ALA A 65 -7.51 6.63 -5.78
N ARG A 66 -8.11 5.77 -6.62
CA ARG A 66 -9.22 4.89 -6.22
C ARG A 66 -8.73 3.62 -5.51
N VAL A 67 -7.51 3.20 -5.82
CA VAL A 67 -6.87 2.03 -5.22
C VAL A 67 -5.42 2.38 -4.88
N GLY A 68 -5.04 2.14 -3.63
CA GLY A 68 -3.65 2.09 -3.20
C GLY A 68 -3.16 0.65 -3.25
N PHE A 69 -2.12 0.38 -4.02
CA PHE A 69 -1.58 -0.96 -4.22
C PHE A 69 -0.19 -1.06 -3.60
N VAL A 70 -0.14 -1.50 -2.33
CA VAL A 70 1.07 -1.52 -1.50
C VAL A 70 1.47 -2.97 -1.23
N THR A 71 2.28 -3.55 -2.12
CA THR A 71 2.55 -5.00 -2.16
C THR A 71 4.01 -5.35 -1.84
N SER A 72 4.61 -4.69 -0.86
CA SER A 72 5.99 -4.96 -0.44
C SER A 72 6.20 -6.41 -0.03
N ILE A 73 7.26 -7.06 -0.52
CA ILE A 73 7.64 -8.44 -0.12
C ILE A 73 7.92 -8.51 1.39
N LYS A 74 8.60 -7.49 1.92
CA LYS A 74 8.85 -7.34 3.35
C LYS A 74 9.06 -5.87 3.67
N ASP A 75 8.30 -5.34 4.63
CA ASP A 75 8.39 -3.95 5.05
C ASP A 75 8.12 -3.82 6.55
N GLY A 76 9.01 -3.15 7.29
CA GLY A 76 8.85 -3.00 8.73
C GLY A 76 7.59 -2.23 9.14
N MET A 77 7.06 -1.36 8.28
CA MET A 77 5.81 -0.65 8.52
C MET A 77 5.07 -0.29 7.23
N ASN A 78 5.72 0.38 6.29
CA ASN A 78 5.10 1.08 5.16
C ASN A 78 4.24 2.30 5.55
N LEU A 79 4.86 3.48 5.59
CA LEU A 79 4.16 4.74 5.86
C LEU A 79 3.34 5.22 4.66
N VAL A 80 3.67 4.81 3.43
CA VAL A 80 2.92 5.16 2.22
C VAL A 80 1.48 4.65 2.32
N ALA A 81 1.26 3.44 2.85
CA ALA A 81 -0.07 2.92 3.12
C ALA A 81 -0.89 3.83 4.07
N LYS A 82 -0.24 4.30 5.15
CA LYS A 82 -0.88 5.19 6.13
C LYS A 82 -1.16 6.59 5.56
N GLU A 83 -0.20 7.16 4.82
CA GLU A 83 -0.34 8.45 4.17
C GLU A 83 -1.47 8.44 3.12
N LEU A 84 -1.59 7.34 2.37
CA LEU A 84 -2.68 7.16 1.43
C LEU A 84 -4.04 7.17 2.14
N CYS A 85 -4.20 6.37 3.19
CA CYS A 85 -5.44 6.37 3.99
C CYS A 85 -5.73 7.76 4.59
N ALA A 86 -4.71 8.45 5.11
CA ALA A 86 -4.85 9.79 5.68
C ALA A 86 -5.29 10.84 4.64
N ALA A 87 -4.85 10.71 3.38
CA ALA A 87 -5.22 11.61 2.28
C ALA A 87 -6.66 11.41 1.76
N GLN A 88 -7.26 10.23 1.99
CA GLN A 88 -8.58 9.81 1.52
C GLN A 88 -9.75 10.37 2.36
N VAL A 89 -9.88 11.71 2.41
CA VAL A 89 -10.84 12.39 3.30
C VAL A 89 -12.31 12.17 2.93
N ASP A 90 -12.59 11.81 1.69
CA ASP A 90 -13.91 11.47 1.16
C ASP A 90 -14.26 9.98 1.29
N GLY A 91 -13.29 9.17 1.78
CA GLY A 91 -13.45 7.73 2.00
C GLY A 91 -13.55 6.91 0.71
N CYS A 92 -13.17 7.48 -0.44
CA CYS A 92 -13.43 6.90 -1.74
C CYS A 92 -12.40 5.87 -2.22
N GLY A 93 -11.27 5.73 -1.55
CA GLY A 93 -10.17 4.84 -1.91
C GLY A 93 -10.25 3.48 -1.22
N VAL A 94 -9.66 2.47 -1.86
CA VAL A 94 -9.41 1.15 -1.29
C VAL A 94 -7.91 0.97 -1.09
N LEU A 95 -7.50 0.40 0.03
CA LEU A 95 -6.12 -0.01 0.25
C LEU A 95 -6.00 -1.52 0.05
N ILE A 96 -5.17 -1.93 -0.90
CA ILE A 96 -4.63 -3.29 -0.99
C ILE A 96 -3.25 -3.26 -0.37
N LEU A 97 -3.00 -4.15 0.60
CA LEU A 97 -1.82 -4.10 1.44
C LEU A 97 -1.20 -5.50 1.59
N SER A 98 0.11 -5.59 1.41
CA SER A 98 0.87 -6.78 1.72
C SER A 98 0.71 -7.16 3.18
N GLU A 99 0.43 -8.43 3.45
CA GLU A 99 0.44 -8.97 4.81
C GLU A 99 1.81 -8.93 5.49
N PHE A 100 2.89 -8.78 4.71
CA PHE A 100 4.26 -8.67 5.21
C PHE A 100 4.72 -7.21 5.42
N ALA A 101 3.80 -6.25 5.31
CA ALA A 101 4.03 -4.88 5.74
C ALA A 101 3.57 -4.71 7.20
N GLY A 102 4.39 -4.10 8.06
CA GLY A 102 4.03 -3.89 9.46
C GLY A 102 2.73 -3.08 9.67
N ALA A 103 2.34 -2.24 8.71
CA ALA A 103 1.05 -1.55 8.73
C ALA A 103 -0.14 -2.50 8.64
N ALA A 104 0.02 -3.74 8.16
CA ALA A 104 -1.06 -4.72 8.08
C ALA A 104 -1.67 -5.00 9.46
N ALA A 105 -0.86 -5.12 10.52
CA ALA A 105 -1.35 -5.32 11.89
C ALA A 105 -2.32 -4.21 12.35
N GLN A 106 -2.15 -3.00 11.84
CA GLN A 106 -3.03 -1.86 12.15
C GLN A 106 -4.18 -1.74 11.13
N LEU A 107 -3.92 -1.92 9.85
CA LEU A 107 -4.86 -1.61 8.78
C LEU A 107 -5.74 -2.80 8.34
N GLN A 108 -5.51 -4.00 8.87
CA GLN A 108 -6.21 -5.25 8.52
C GLN A 108 -7.73 -5.17 8.55
N ASP A 109 -8.33 -4.39 9.46
CA ASP A 109 -9.80 -4.28 9.60
C ASP A 109 -10.48 -3.49 8.47
N GLY A 110 -9.70 -2.83 7.60
CA GLY A 110 -10.21 -2.10 6.44
C GLY A 110 -9.52 -2.45 5.13
N ALA A 111 -8.22 -2.79 5.15
CA ALA A 111 -7.46 -3.13 3.95
C ALA A 111 -7.90 -4.46 3.32
N LEU A 112 -7.63 -4.63 2.04
CA LEU A 112 -7.59 -5.93 1.38
C LEU A 112 -6.17 -6.47 1.53
N LEU A 113 -5.97 -7.42 2.43
CA LEU A 113 -4.66 -8.03 2.63
C LEU A 113 -4.36 -9.03 1.52
N VAL A 114 -3.12 -9.01 1.04
CA VAL A 114 -2.64 -9.88 -0.04
C VAL A 114 -1.27 -10.44 0.29
N ASN A 115 -1.00 -11.65 -0.19
CA ASN A 115 0.35 -12.18 -0.24
C ASN A 115 1.03 -11.70 -1.56
N PRO A 116 2.14 -10.94 -1.50
CA PRO A 116 2.87 -10.50 -2.69
C PRO A 116 3.49 -11.63 -3.53
N HIS A 117 3.54 -12.86 -3.02
CA HIS A 117 3.95 -14.06 -3.76
C HIS A 117 2.79 -14.73 -4.51
N ASP A 118 1.54 -14.36 -4.21
CA ASP A 118 0.35 -14.86 -4.90
C ASP A 118 -0.13 -13.83 -5.93
N ILE A 119 0.28 -14.04 -7.19
CA ILE A 119 -0.05 -13.13 -8.29
C ILE A 119 -1.55 -13.14 -8.60
N GLU A 120 -2.19 -14.30 -8.55
CA GLU A 120 -3.63 -14.44 -8.81
C GLU A 120 -4.45 -13.79 -7.70
N GLY A 121 -4.09 -14.03 -6.43
CA GLY A 121 -4.71 -13.38 -5.29
C GLY A 121 -4.57 -11.85 -5.33
N MET A 122 -3.43 -11.34 -5.77
CA MET A 122 -3.26 -9.89 -6.01
C MET A 122 -4.15 -9.37 -7.14
N ALA A 123 -4.30 -10.12 -8.23
CA ALA A 123 -5.16 -9.76 -9.35
C ALA A 123 -6.65 -9.74 -8.95
N ASP A 124 -7.08 -10.74 -8.17
CA ASP A 124 -8.43 -10.81 -7.61
C ASP A 124 -8.69 -9.65 -6.64
N ALA A 125 -7.73 -9.32 -5.77
CA ALA A 125 -7.85 -8.17 -4.87
C ALA A 125 -7.99 -6.85 -5.64
N LEU A 126 -7.25 -6.67 -6.74
CA LEU A 126 -7.39 -5.51 -7.63
C LEU A 126 -8.78 -5.45 -8.26
N LYS A 127 -9.31 -6.57 -8.74
CA LYS A 127 -10.66 -6.66 -9.28
C LYS A 127 -11.70 -6.28 -8.23
N ILE A 128 -11.62 -6.87 -7.04
CA ILE A 128 -12.50 -6.56 -5.90
C ILE A 128 -12.42 -5.07 -5.57
N ALA A 129 -11.24 -4.48 -5.48
CA ALA A 129 -11.07 -3.06 -5.15
C ALA A 129 -11.72 -2.11 -6.16
N VAL A 130 -11.59 -2.42 -7.46
CA VAL A 130 -12.16 -1.62 -8.55
C VAL A 130 -13.69 -1.76 -8.59
N GLU A 131 -14.22 -2.95 -8.32
CA GLU A 131 -15.67 -3.23 -8.33
C GLU A 131 -16.37 -2.91 -6.99
N MET A 132 -15.61 -2.62 -5.93
CA MET A 132 -16.13 -2.34 -4.59
C MET A 132 -17.12 -1.17 -4.57
N SER A 133 -18.26 -1.35 -3.90
CA SER A 133 -19.27 -0.30 -3.77
C SER A 133 -18.76 0.87 -2.93
N ASP A 134 -19.23 2.09 -3.23
CA ASP A 134 -18.79 3.28 -2.52
C ASP A 134 -19.13 3.25 -1.01
N GLU A 135 -20.18 2.53 -0.61
CA GLU A 135 -20.53 2.31 0.79
C GLU A 135 -19.46 1.47 1.51
N GLU A 136 -19.05 0.36 0.90
CA GLU A 136 -18.01 -0.53 1.42
C GLU A 136 -16.66 0.20 1.52
N ARG A 137 -16.30 0.98 0.49
CA ARG A 137 -15.07 1.79 0.45
C ARG A 137 -15.02 2.76 1.63
N ARG A 138 -16.08 3.54 1.83
CA ARG A 138 -16.16 4.51 2.93
C ARG A 138 -16.06 3.82 4.28
N ARG A 139 -16.82 2.75 4.49
CA ARG A 139 -16.79 2.00 5.75
C ARG A 139 -15.39 1.49 6.11
N ARG A 140 -14.68 0.91 5.13
CA ARG A 140 -13.30 0.42 5.30
C ARG A 140 -12.33 1.56 5.58
N MET A 141 -12.41 2.64 4.79
CA MET A 141 -11.51 3.77 4.91
C MET A 141 -11.72 4.55 6.22
N GLU A 142 -12.97 4.72 6.66
CA GLU A 142 -13.31 5.36 7.94
C GLU A 142 -12.68 4.62 9.13
N ARG A 143 -12.75 3.28 9.15
CA ARG A 143 -12.11 2.45 10.18
C ARG A 143 -10.60 2.65 10.22
N MET A 144 -9.93 2.53 9.07
CA MET A 144 -8.48 2.74 8.98
C MET A 144 -8.09 4.15 9.42
N ARG A 145 -8.82 5.17 8.97
CA ARG A 145 -8.55 6.57 9.34
C ARG A 145 -8.82 6.86 10.81
N ALA A 146 -9.81 6.22 11.43
CA ALA A 146 -10.05 6.35 12.87
C ALA A 146 -8.83 5.84 13.64
N LEU A 147 -8.36 4.64 13.31
CA LEU A 147 -7.16 4.07 13.93
C LEU A 147 -5.92 4.94 13.73
N LEU A 148 -5.70 5.48 12.53
CA LEU A 148 -4.56 6.35 12.26
C LEU A 148 -4.59 7.68 13.05
N ARG A 149 -5.77 8.14 13.48
CA ARG A 149 -5.88 9.32 14.37
C ARG A 149 -5.56 8.96 15.82
N GLU A 150 -5.88 7.74 16.23
CA GLU A 150 -5.60 7.25 17.58
C GLU A 150 -4.14 6.84 17.77
N GLN A 151 -3.52 6.27 16.72
CA GLN A 151 -2.16 5.72 16.72
C GLN A 151 -1.24 6.49 15.78
N ASP A 152 -1.13 7.80 16.01
CA ASP A 152 -0.26 8.69 15.25
C ASP A 152 1.21 8.62 15.72
N ILE A 153 2.04 9.54 15.22
CA ILE A 153 3.46 9.58 15.58
C ILE A 153 3.68 9.98 17.04
N PHE A 154 2.81 10.82 17.63
CA PHE A 154 2.92 11.24 19.01
C PHE A 154 2.59 10.09 19.94
N TRP A 155 1.51 9.36 19.64
CA TRP A 155 1.20 8.10 20.33
C TRP A 155 2.38 7.13 20.32
N TRP A 156 3.04 6.96 19.16
CA TRP A 156 4.19 6.06 19.05
C TRP A 156 5.40 6.52 19.88
N VAL A 157 5.71 7.83 19.87
CA VAL A 157 6.82 8.40 20.65
C VAL A 157 6.54 8.24 22.15
N ASP A 158 5.34 8.60 22.59
CA ASP A 158 4.93 8.50 24.00
C ASP A 158 5.02 7.05 24.48
N TYR A 159 4.52 6.10 23.69
CA TYR A 159 4.65 4.67 23.96
C TYR A 159 6.10 4.24 24.11
N TYR A 160 6.95 4.57 23.13
CA TYR A 160 8.34 4.14 23.13
C TYR A 160 9.09 4.67 24.36
N LEU A 161 8.86 5.93 24.73
CA LEU A 161 9.48 6.56 25.90
C LEU A 161 8.98 5.95 27.21
N GLN A 162 7.66 5.76 27.37
CA GLN A 162 7.08 5.13 28.56
C GLN A 162 7.59 3.70 28.75
N ALA A 163 7.62 2.90 27.68
CA ALA A 163 8.17 1.55 27.70
C ALA A 163 9.67 1.53 28.04
N ALA A 164 10.45 2.48 27.49
CA ALA A 164 11.88 2.62 27.82
C ALA A 164 12.12 3.02 29.28
N LEU A 165 11.16 3.70 29.92
CA LEU A 165 11.17 4.07 31.33
C LEU A 165 10.58 2.98 32.26
N GLY A 166 10.08 1.87 31.70
CA GLY A 166 9.52 0.75 32.46
C GLY A 166 8.06 0.93 32.88
N GLU A 167 7.38 1.93 32.35
CA GLU A 167 5.96 2.22 32.60
C GLU A 167 5.15 1.81 31.36
N VAL A 168 4.67 0.57 31.28
CA VAL A 168 3.76 0.16 30.18
C VAL A 168 2.33 0.14 30.72
N PRO A 169 1.44 1.05 30.28
CA PRO A 169 0.04 1.06 30.73
C PRO A 169 -0.71 -0.22 30.35
N ASP A 170 -1.55 -0.76 31.24
CA ASP A 170 -2.36 -1.98 31.01
C ASP A 170 -3.43 -1.83 29.92
N ASP A 171 -3.86 -0.60 29.62
CA ASP A 171 -4.82 -0.29 28.55
C ASP A 171 -4.16 -0.15 27.17
N PHE A 172 -2.84 -0.34 27.10
CA PHE A 172 -2.09 -0.36 25.86
C PHE A 172 -2.54 -1.55 25.00
N ARG A 173 -3.37 -1.28 23.99
CA ARG A 173 -3.73 -2.28 22.98
C ARG A 173 -2.48 -2.59 22.17
N THR A 174 -1.84 -3.72 22.45
CA THR A 174 -0.92 -4.33 21.49
C THR A 174 -1.64 -4.37 20.13
N PRO A 175 -1.02 -3.85 19.05
CA PRO A 175 -1.59 -4.02 17.72
C PRO A 175 -1.94 -5.49 17.57
N ARG A 176 -3.17 -5.80 17.17
CA ARG A 176 -3.56 -7.19 16.92
C ARG A 176 -2.54 -7.75 15.94
N GLU A 177 -1.73 -8.70 16.39
CA GLU A 177 -0.79 -9.37 15.51
C GLU A 177 -1.62 -9.98 14.38
N TYR A 178 -1.30 -9.58 13.15
CA TYR A 178 -1.84 -10.26 11.99
C TYR A 178 -1.01 -11.53 11.80
N PHE A 179 -1.66 -12.66 11.96
CA PHE A 179 -1.10 -13.95 11.57
C PHE A 179 -1.76 -14.34 10.25
N PRO A 180 -0.99 -14.48 9.16
CA PRO A 180 -1.56 -15.00 7.92
C PRO A 180 -2.15 -16.40 8.19
N PRO A 181 -3.32 -16.73 7.60
CA PRO A 181 -3.85 -18.08 7.71
C PRO A 181 -2.80 -19.08 7.20
N VAL A 182 -2.52 -20.11 8.00
CA VAL A 182 -1.55 -21.17 7.67
C VAL A 182 -2.18 -22.09 6.62
N GLU A 183 -2.32 -21.60 5.39
CA GLU A 183 -2.36 -22.48 4.23
C GLU A 183 -0.91 -22.74 3.85
N ILE A 184 -0.48 -23.97 4.12
CA ILE A 184 0.87 -24.43 3.89
C ILE A 184 1.17 -24.22 2.41
N TYR A 185 2.19 -23.40 2.11
CA TYR A 185 2.84 -23.31 0.81
C TYR A 185 3.55 -24.65 0.53
N GLU A 186 2.78 -25.72 0.36
CA GLU A 186 3.27 -27.10 0.23
C GLU A 186 3.81 -27.39 -1.19
N ASN A 187 3.86 -26.38 -2.07
CA ASN A 187 4.33 -26.50 -3.44
C ASN A 187 5.22 -25.31 -3.88
N LEU A 188 6.27 -25.03 -3.12
CA LEU A 188 7.46 -24.31 -3.61
C LEU A 188 8.60 -25.29 -3.87
#